data_AF-R4Z070-F1
#
_entry.id   AF-R4Z070-F1
#
_cell.length_a   1.000
_cell.length_b   1.000
_cell.length_c   1.000
_cell.angle_alpha   90.00
_cell.angle_beta   90.00
_cell.angle_gamma   90.00
#
_symmetry.space_group_name_H-M   'P 1'
#
loop_
_entity.id
_entity.type
_entity.pdbx_description
1 polymer ?
#
loop_
_entity_poly.entity_id
_entity_poly.type
_entity_poly.pdbx_seq_one_letter_code
_entity_poly.pdbx_strand_id
1 'polypeptide(L)'
;MIMIARMRPSSERVTVSLPSDVREAAAQIAQASGRSFSAVVNEAMSAWLRTRLVDAWLDDYQEEFGAFDEDELVKLANEAGVPYVAPRRTSVA
;
A
#
# COMPACT_ATOMS: atom_id res chain seq x y z
N MET A 1 -16.65 -36.12 -0.65
CA MET A 1 -16.34 -35.54 0.68
C MET A 1 -15.01 -34.79 0.54
N ILE A 2 -15.04 -33.47 0.31
CA ILE A 2 -13.84 -32.66 0.07
C ILE A 2 -13.43 -32.05 1.41
N MET A 3 -12.32 -32.51 1.98
CA MET A 3 -11.70 -31.89 3.15
C MET A 3 -11.02 -30.58 2.72
N ILE A 4 -11.68 -29.45 2.99
CA ILE A 4 -11.05 -28.14 2.92
C ILE A 4 -10.11 -28.06 4.13
N ALA A 5 -8.83 -28.34 3.89
CA ALA A 5 -7.80 -28.07 4.89
C ALA A 5 -7.85 -26.57 5.21
N ARG A 6 -8.29 -26.21 6.42
CA ARG A 6 -8.12 -24.85 6.93
C ARG A 6 -6.62 -24.60 7.01
N MET A 7 -6.07 -23.90 6.01
CA MET A 7 -4.73 -23.36 6.06
C MET A 7 -4.68 -22.47 7.29
N ARG A 8 -3.98 -22.91 8.35
CA ARG A 8 -3.74 -22.04 9.51
C ARG A 8 -2.95 -20.85 8.98
N PRO A 9 -3.29 -19.59 9.31
CA PRO A 9 -2.38 -18.50 9.05
C PRO A 9 -1.09 -18.81 9.80
N SER A 10 -0.04 -19.17 9.05
CA SER A 10 1.30 -19.32 9.58
C SER A 10 1.76 -17.90 9.90
N SER A 11 1.73 -17.56 11.20
CA SER A 11 2.28 -16.31 11.70
C SER A 11 3.74 -16.57 12.04
N GLU A 12 4.64 -15.97 11.27
CA GLU A 12 6.08 -16.00 11.53
C GLU A 12 6.47 -14.79 12.39
N ARG A 13 7.32 -15.01 13.40
CA ARG A 13 7.85 -13.92 14.23
C ARG A 13 9.18 -13.47 13.68
N VAL A 14 9.23 -12.22 13.26
CA VAL A 14 10.44 -11.57 12.76
C VAL A 14 10.87 -10.48 13.73
N THR A 15 12.17 -10.39 14.00
CA THR A 15 12.76 -9.27 14.76
C THR A 15 13.43 -8.32 13.77
N VAL A 16 13.10 -7.03 13.84
CA VAL A 16 13.64 -6.00 12.96
C VAL A 16 14.30 -4.90 13.79
N SER A 17 15.33 -4.28 13.23
CA SER A 17 15.90 -3.04 13.77
C SER A 17 15.25 -1.86 13.05
N LEU A 18 14.77 -0.89 13.83
CA LEU A 18 14.15 0.33 13.31
C LEU A 18 14.97 1.55 13.73
N PRO A 19 15.06 2.58 12.88
CA PRO A 19 15.48 3.91 13.31
C PRO A 19 14.68 4.38 14.54
N SER A 20 15.33 5.09 15.46
CA SER A 20 14.74 5.46 16.75
C SER A 20 13.51 6.34 16.60
N ASP A 21 13.54 7.27 15.65
CA ASP A 21 12.44 8.15 15.26
C ASP A 21 11.23 7.36 14.73
N VAL A 22 11.46 6.38 13.86
CA VAL A 22 10.39 5.50 13.33
C VAL A 22 9.74 4.68 14.46
N ARG A 23 10.57 4.11 15.34
CA ARG A 23 10.08 3.40 16.53
C ARG A 23 9.24 4.31 17.42
N GLU A 24 9.69 5.53 17.67
CA GLU A 24 8.99 6.50 18.50
C GLU A 24 7.66 6.94 17.89
N ALA A 25 7.63 7.22 16.60
CA ALA A 25 6.40 7.56 15.89
C ALA A 25 5.37 6.42 15.97
N ALA A 26 5.78 5.18 15.69
CA ALA A 26 4.90 4.03 15.79
C ALA A 26 4.39 3.79 17.23
N ALA A 27 5.23 4.03 18.24
CA ALA A 27 4.84 3.94 19.65
C ALA A 27 3.83 5.03 20.06
N GLN A 28 3.99 6.25 19.57
CA GLN A 28 3.04 7.35 19.82
C GLN A 28 1.69 7.06 19.16
N ILE A 29 1.68 6.59 17.91
CA ILE A 29 0.45 6.20 17.20
C ILE A 29 -0.26 5.05 17.92
N ALA A 30 0.49 4.04 18.37
CA ALA A 30 -0.05 2.91 19.12
C ALA A 30 -0.76 3.38 20.41
N GLN A 31 -0.11 4.28 21.16
CA GLN A 31 -0.69 4.86 22.38
C GLN A 31 -1.95 5.69 22.07
N ALA A 32 -1.87 6.61 21.11
CA ALA A 32 -2.98 7.50 20.75
C ALA A 32 -4.20 6.74 20.21
N SER A 33 -3.97 5.61 19.51
CA SER A 33 -5.03 4.78 18.93
C SER A 33 -5.50 3.64 19.83
N GLY A 34 -4.86 3.42 21.00
CA GLY A 34 -5.17 2.28 21.88
C GLY A 34 -4.85 0.92 21.25
N ARG A 35 -3.94 0.86 20.28
CA ARG A 35 -3.58 -0.37 19.54
C ARG A 35 -2.19 -0.86 19.93
N SER A 36 -1.88 -2.13 19.67
CA SER A 36 -0.53 -2.63 19.89
C SER A 36 0.45 -2.04 18.89
N PHE A 37 1.71 -1.87 19.31
CA PHE A 37 2.81 -1.45 18.43
C PHE A 37 2.91 -2.35 17.18
N SER A 38 2.82 -3.67 17.36
CA SER A 38 2.86 -4.63 16.26
C SER A 38 1.71 -4.45 15.26
N ALA A 39 0.52 -4.08 15.72
CA ALA A 39 -0.62 -3.84 14.82
C ALA A 39 -0.39 -2.60 13.95
N VAL A 40 0.19 -1.53 14.52
CA VAL A 40 0.54 -0.31 13.79
C VAL A 40 1.62 -0.60 12.75
N VAL A 41 2.69 -1.31 13.14
CA VAL A 41 3.78 -1.67 12.22
C VAL A 41 3.29 -2.60 11.11
N ASN A 42 2.51 -3.63 11.43
CA ASN A 42 1.99 -4.56 10.43
C ASN A 42 1.08 -3.87 9.42
N GLU A 43 0.25 -2.92 9.86
CA GLU A 43 -0.61 -2.15 8.96
C GLU A 43 0.21 -1.25 8.04
N ALA A 44 1.18 -0.52 8.59
CA ALA A 44 2.06 0.33 7.79
C ALA A 44 2.86 -0.48 6.76
N MET A 45 3.42 -1.62 7.16
CA MET A 45 4.13 -2.53 6.25
C MET A 45 3.19 -3.09 5.17
N SER A 46 1.98 -3.50 5.55
CA SER A 46 0.99 -4.02 4.59
C SER A 46 0.56 -2.96 3.59
N ALA A 47 0.35 -1.73 4.04
CA ALA A 47 0.01 -0.61 3.17
C ALA A 47 1.15 -0.32 2.19
N TRP A 48 2.39 -0.25 2.68
CA TRP A 48 3.57 -0.02 1.86
C TRP A 48 3.78 -1.13 0.81
N LEU A 49 3.66 -2.41 1.21
CA LEU A 49 3.77 -3.55 0.29
C LEU A 49 2.69 -3.52 -0.78
N ARG A 50 1.44 -3.21 -0.42
CA ARG A 50 0.36 -3.06 -1.41
C ARG A 50 0.66 -1.98 -2.43
N THR A 51 1.13 -0.81 -1.99
CA THR A 51 1.54 0.26 -2.90
C THR A 51 2.63 -0.20 -3.84
N ARG A 52 3.69 -0.86 -3.34
CA ARG A 52 4.77 -1.38 -4.19
C ARG A 52 4.33 -2.41 -5.22
N LEU A 53 3.38 -3.28 -4.86
CA LEU A 53 2.83 -4.26 -5.79
C LEU A 53 1.98 -3.59 -6.88
N VAL A 54 1.22 -2.55 -6.51
CA VAL A 54 0.45 -1.75 -7.47
C VAL A 54 1.38 -0.98 -8.40
N ASP A 55 2.43 -0.37 -7.87
CA ASP A 55 3.43 0.36 -8.67
C ASP A 55 4.12 -0.58 -9.67
N ALA A 56 4.58 -1.75 -9.22
CA ALA A 56 5.21 -2.73 -10.11
C ALA A 56 4.25 -3.23 -11.20
N TRP A 57 2.99 -3.48 -10.84
CA TRP A 57 1.97 -3.84 -11.83
C TRP A 57 1.67 -2.71 -12.82
N LEU A 58 1.66 -1.46 -12.37
CA LEU A 58 1.48 -0.29 -13.23
C LEU A 58 2.65 -0.14 -14.20
N ASP A 59 3.88 -0.36 -13.74
CA ASP A 59 5.08 -0.31 -14.60
C ASP A 59 5.00 -1.39 -15.70
N ASP A 60 4.71 -2.63 -15.33
CA ASP A 60 4.55 -3.75 -16.27
C ASP A 60 3.43 -3.47 -17.30
N TYR A 61 2.29 -2.95 -16.83
CA TYR A 61 1.16 -2.61 -17.69
C TYR A 61 1.52 -1.51 -18.69
N GLN A 62 2.23 -0.47 -18.25
CA GLN A 62 2.61 0.64 -19.14
C GLN A 62 3.71 0.24 -20.13
N GLU A 63 4.55 -0.73 -19.80
CA GLU A 63 5.50 -1.32 -20.75
C GLU A 63 4.77 -2.07 -21.88
N GLU A 64 3.71 -2.82 -21.55
CA GLU A 64 2.96 -3.63 -22.52
C GLU A 64 1.95 -2.80 -23.35
N PHE A 65 1.25 -1.87 -22.72
CA PHE A 65 0.11 -1.16 -23.33
C PHE A 65 0.33 0.34 -23.55
N GLY A 66 1.43 0.91 -23.02
CA GLY A 66 1.68 2.34 -23.02
C GLY A 66 1.13 3.05 -21.78
N ALA A 67 1.57 4.30 -21.58
CA ALA A 67 1.09 5.14 -20.47
C ALA A 67 -0.39 5.52 -20.67
N PHE A 68 -1.15 5.55 -19.58
CA PHE A 68 -2.53 6.03 -19.59
C PHE A 68 -2.61 7.49 -20.04
N ASP A 69 -3.53 7.78 -20.96
CA ASP A 69 -3.84 9.15 -21.33
C ASP A 69 -4.77 9.83 -20.32
N GLU A 70 -4.98 11.14 -20.48
CA GLU A 70 -5.80 11.93 -19.57
C GLU A 70 -7.28 11.51 -19.60
N ASP A 71 -7.81 11.14 -20.77
CA ASP A 71 -9.20 10.73 -20.94
C ASP A 71 -9.46 9.36 -20.28
N GLU A 72 -8.50 8.44 -20.39
CA GLU A 72 -8.51 7.14 -19.74
C GLU A 72 -8.47 7.27 -18.22
N LEU A 73 -7.62 8.16 -17.68
CA LEU A 73 -7.56 8.39 -16.23
C LEU A 73 -8.84 9.03 -15.69
N VAL A 74 -9.46 9.96 -16.45
CA VAL A 74 -10.76 10.55 -16.10
C VAL A 74 -11.85 9.47 -16.09
N LYS A 75 -11.85 8.57 -17.08
CA LYS A 75 -12.79 7.45 -17.14
C LYS A 75 -12.62 6.50 -15.95
N LEU A 76 -11.40 6.11 -15.63
CA LEU A 76 -11.07 5.25 -14.48
C LEU A 76 -11.50 5.88 -13.15
N ALA A 77 -11.26 7.18 -12.96
CA ALA A 77 -11.69 7.88 -11.75
C ALA A 77 -13.22 7.86 -11.57
N ASN A 78 -13.95 8.10 -12.66
CA ASN A 78 -15.42 8.02 -12.66
C ASN A 78 -15.94 6.61 -12.36
N GLU A 79 -15.32 5.57 -12.94
CA GLU A 79 -15.68 4.17 -12.68
C GLU A 79 -15.39 3.74 -11.24
N ALA A 80 -14.26 4.19 -10.68
CA ALA A 80 -13.87 3.90 -9.30
C ALA A 80 -14.62 4.76 -8.26
N GLY A 81 -15.41 5.76 -8.69
CA GLY A 81 -16.13 6.67 -7.81
C GLY A 81 -15.21 7.59 -6.99
N VAL A 82 -14.00 7.86 -7.48
CA VAL A 82 -13.02 8.73 -6.83
C VAL A 82 -12.85 10.03 -7.64
N PRO A 83 -12.60 11.19 -6.99
CA PRO A 83 -12.30 12.41 -7.72
C PRO A 83 -11.05 12.25 -8.58
N TYR A 84 -11.14 12.60 -9.86
CA TYR A 84 -9.95 12.72 -10.70
C TYR A 84 -9.07 13.86 -10.19
N VAL A 85 -7.78 13.56 -9.97
CA VAL A 85 -6.75 14.55 -9.63
C VAL A 85 -5.67 14.45 -10.68
N ALA A 86 -5.55 15.49 -11.52
CA ALA A 86 -4.52 15.54 -12.54
C ALA A 86 -3.13 15.37 -11.91
N PRO A 87 -2.20 14.63 -12.54
CA PRO A 87 -0.83 14.52 -12.07
C PRO A 87 -0.25 15.92 -11.86
N ARG A 88 0.32 16.19 -10.67
CA ARG A 88 1.01 17.48 -10.45
C ARG A 88 2.13 17.56 -11.47
N ARG A 89 2.01 18.46 -12.44
CA ARG A 89 3.12 18.80 -13.33
C ARG A 89 4.25 19.36 -12.47
N THR A 90 5.26 18.55 -12.19
CA THR A 90 6.55 19.06 -11.76
C THR A 90 7.12 19.78 -12.97
N SER A 91 6.85 21.08 -13.11
CA SER A 91 7.56 21.91 -14.07
C SER A 91 9.01 21.98 -13.59
N VAL A 92 9.86 21.11 -14.14
CA VAL A 92 11.30 21.36 -14.11
C VAL A 92 11.52 22.49 -15.11
N ALA A 93 11.74 23.70 -14.57
CA ALA A 93 12.22 24.85 -15.30
C ALA A 93 13.72 24.71 -15.57
#